data_AF-A0A2P6SKD5-F1
#
_entry.id   AF-A0A2P6SKD5-F1
#
_cell.length_a   1.000
_cell.length_b   1.000
_cell.length_c   1.000
_cell.angle_alpha   90.00
_cell.angle_beta   90.00
_cell.angle_gamma   90.00
#
_symmetry.space_group_name_H-M   'P 1'
#
loop_
_entity.id
_entity.type
_entity.pdbx_description
1 polymer ?
#
loop_
_entity_poly.entity_id
_entity_poly.type
_entity_poly.pdbx_seq_one_letter_code
_entity_poly.pdbx_strand_id
1 'polypeptide(L)' 'MVDGKYQAPKGVPQLQTCFSIDANDILSVSAEDINSGHIMKGIIINRGRTTFDGIGKMR' A
#
# COMPACT_ATOMS: atom_id res chain seq x y z
N MET A 1 12.03 -12.14 -16.51
CA MET A 1 11.63 -11.24 -15.40
C MET A 1 12.18 -11.86 -14.13
N VAL A 2 13.18 -11.23 -13.52
CA VAL A 2 13.84 -11.76 -12.32
C VAL A 2 12.91 -11.57 -11.12
N ASP A 3 12.35 -12.67 -10.61
CA ASP A 3 11.59 -12.71 -9.37
C ASP A 3 12.58 -12.58 -8.19
N GLY A 4 12.98 -11.34 -7.91
CA GLY A 4 13.87 -10.99 -6.82
C GLY A 4 13.14 -11.08 -5.48
N LYS A 5 12.93 -12.30 -4.96
CA LYS A 5 12.40 -12.50 -3.61
C LYS A 5 13.49 -12.18 -2.58
N TYR A 6 13.65 -10.89 -2.27
CA TYR A 6 14.44 -10.45 -1.12
C TYR A 6 13.68 -10.83 0.16
N GLN A 7 14.10 -11.92 0.80
CA GLN A 7 13.54 -12.32 2.09
C GLN A 7 14.01 -11.32 3.15
N ALA A 8 13.07 -10.63 3.79
CA ALA A 8 13.41 -9.71 4.87
C ALA A 8 14.05 -10.50 6.04
N PRO A 9 15.03 -9.91 6.75
CA PRO A 9 15.63 -10.50 7.94
C PRO A 9 14.58 -10.93 8.97
N LYS A 10 14.89 -11.97 9.77
CA LYS A 10 14.00 -12.43 10.84
C LYS A 10 13.64 -11.26 11.78
N GLY A 11 12.34 -11.06 12.02
CA GLY A 11 11.82 -9.97 12.84
C GLY A 11 11.44 -8.70 12.07
N VAL A 12 11.72 -8.62 10.76
CA VAL A 12 11.25 -7.54 9.89
C VAL A 12 9.99 -8.01 9.14
N PRO A 13 8.89 -7.23 9.17
CA PRO A 13 7.68 -7.55 8.40
C PRO A 13 8.00 -7.74 6.92
N GLN A 14 7.47 -8.81 6.31
CA GLN A 14 7.58 -9.02 4.88
C GLN A 14 6.31 -8.45 4.23
N LEU A 15 6.40 -7.24 3.69
CA LEU A 15 5.25 -6.55 3.13
C LEU A 15 5.11 -6.88 1.64
N GLN A 16 3.97 -7.43 1.24
CA GLN A 16 3.54 -7.50 -0.15
C GLN A 16 2.81 -6.21 -0.50
N THR A 17 3.30 -5.47 -1.50
CA THR A 17 2.67 -4.22 -1.96
C THR A 17 1.90 -4.44 -3.26
N CYS A 18 0.69 -3.91 -3.34
CA CYS A 18 -0.15 -3.94 -4.53
C CYS A 18 -0.46 -2.52 -5.00
N PHE A 19 -0.27 -2.28 -6.29
CA PHE A 19 -0.61 -1.03 -6.98
C PHE A 19 -1.66 -1.34 -8.04
N SER A 20 -2.80 -0.66 -7.98
CA SER A 20 -3.89 -0.85 -8.93
C SER A 20 -4.40 0.49 -9.43
N ILE A 21 -4.64 0.59 -10.74
CA ILE A 21 -5.30 1.74 -11.38
C ILE A 21 -6.62 1.22 -11.93
N ASP A 22 -7.73 1.81 -11.53
CA ASP A 22 -9.05 1.44 -12.02
C ASP A 22 -9.44 2.21 -13.30
N ALA A 23 -10.61 1.91 -13.84
CA ALA A 23 -11.13 2.57 -15.05
C ALA A 23 -11.46 4.07 -14.86
N ASN A 24 -11.43 4.58 -13.61
CA ASN A 24 -11.64 5.99 -13.27
C ASN A 24 -10.31 6.74 -13.03
N ASP A 25 -9.17 6.15 -13.41
CA ASP A 25 -7.82 6.67 -13.15
C ASP A 25 -7.51 6.87 -11.65
N ILE A 26 -8.14 6.10 -10.77
CA ILE A 26 -7.84 6.11 -9.34
C ILE A 26 -6.72 5.11 -9.07
N LEU A 27 -5.60 5.60 -8.56
CA LEU A 27 -4.51 4.77 -8.06
C LEU A 27 -4.80 4.36 -6.62
N SER A 28 -4.90 3.06 -6.39
CA SER A 28 -4.99 2.46 -5.06
C SER A 28 -3.68 1.74 -4.72
N VAL A 29 -3.16 2.01 -3.52
CA VAL A 29 -1.94 1.37 -2.99
C VAL A 29 -2.29 0.65 -1.69
N SER A 30 -1.99 -0.64 -1.61
CA SER A 30 -2.13 -1.45 -0.38
C SER A 30 -0.84 -2.19 -0.05
N ALA A 31 -0.65 -2.50 1.24
CA ALA A 31 0.44 -3.33 1.71
C ALA A 31 -0.10 -4.38 2.69
N GLU A 32 0.34 -5.61 2.56
CA GLU A 32 -0.03 -6.74 3.41
C GLU A 32 1.22 -7.34 4.03
N ASP A 33 1.24 -7.52 5.36
CA ASP A 33 2.30 -8.31 5.99
C ASP A 33 2.01 -9.80 5.79
N ILE A 34 2.79 -10.46 4.93
CA ILE A 34 2.57 -11.85 4.54
C ILE A 34 2.78 -12.84 5.69
N ASN A 35 3.44 -12.41 6.78
CA ASN A 35 3.67 -13.25 7.94
C ASN A 35 2.44 -13.31 8.86
N SER A 36 1.68 -12.21 8.93
CA SER A 36 0.49 -12.10 9.78
C SER A 36 -0.84 -12.12 9.00
N GLY A 37 -0.79 -11.98 7.67
CA GLY A 37 -1.96 -11.76 6.82
C GLY A 37 -2.64 -10.40 7.08
N HIS A 38 -2.00 -9.53 7.86
CA HIS A 38 -2.59 -8.29 8.29
C HIS A 38 -2.40 -7.23 7.20
N ILE A 39 -3.51 -6.76 6.64
CA ILE A 39 -3.51 -5.71 5.62
C ILE A 39 -3.34 -4.37 6.32
N MET A 40 -2.29 -3.63 5.99
CA MET A 40 -2.11 -2.25 6.43
C MET A 40 -3.04 -1.30 5.67
N LYS A 41 -3.49 -0.22 6.33
CA LYS A 41 -4.34 0.80 5.70
C LYS A 41 -3.70 1.31 4.39
N GLY A 42 -4.41 1.12 3.27
CA GLY A 42 -3.99 1.60 1.96
C GLY A 42 -4.16 3.10 1.77
N ILE A 43 -3.48 3.66 0.76
CA ILE A 43 -3.59 5.05 0.33
C ILE A 43 -4.32 5.07 -1.02
N ILE A 44 -5.33 5.93 -1.14
CA ILE A 44 -6.08 6.13 -2.39
C ILE A 44 -5.71 7.50 -2.95
N ILE A 45 -5.15 7.51 -4.17
CA ILE A 45 -4.73 8.71 -4.90
C ILE A 45 -5.67 8.86 -6.10
N ASN A 46 -6.48 9.92 -6.09
CA ASN A 46 -7.30 10.31 -7.22
C ASN A 46 -6.57 11.43 -7.98
N ARG A 47 -6.48 11.31 -9.31
CA ARG A 47 -5.97 12.38 -10.19
C ARG A 47 -6.85 13.63 -10.03
N GLY A 48 -6.40 14.56 -9.19
CA GLY A 48 -7.10 15.82 -8.92
C GLY A 48 -7.00 16.35 -7.49
N ARG A 49 -6.55 15.55 -6.51
CA ARG A 49 -6.26 16.05 -5.15
C ARG A 49 -4.83 16.61 -5.07
N THR A 50 -4.70 17.93 -5.19
CA THR A 50 -3.45 18.68 -5.01
C THR A 50 -3.09 18.94 -3.54
N THR A 51 -3.96 18.56 -2.59
CA THR A 51 -3.72 18.77 -1.15
C THR A 51 -4.07 17.51 -0.35
N PHE A 52 -3.05 16.86 0.18
CA PHE A 52 -3.15 15.81 1.20
C PHE A 52 -3.20 16.49 2.58
N ASP A 53 -4.34 16.41 3.27
CA ASP A 53 -4.54 17.07 4.58
C ASP A 53 -4.31 16.10 5.78
N GLY A 54 -3.54 15.03 5.56
CA GLY A 54 -3.17 14.06 6.59
C GLY A 54 -4.28 13.07 6.99
N ILE A 55 -3.86 11.94 7.56
CA ILE A 55 -4.73 10.90 8.14
C ILE A 55 -4.93 11.25 9.62
N GLY A 56 -5.63 12.34 9.91
CA GLY A 56 -5.67 12.80 11.29
C GLY A 56 -6.63 13.93 11.58
N LYS A 57 -7.94 13.72 11.40
CA LYS A 57 -8.96 14.22 12.33
C LYS A 57 -10.14 13.24 12.41
N MET A 58 -10.10 12.37 13.42
CA MET A 58 -11.32 11.81 14.00
C MET A 58 -12.04 12.95 14.72
N ARG A 59 -13.30 13.19 14.36
CA ARG A 59 -14.32 13.74 15.25
C ARG A 59 -15.36 12.66 15.45
#